data_AF-A0A672RPP3-F1
#
_entry.id   AF-A0A672RPP3-F1
#
_cell.length_a   1.000
_cell.length_b   1.000
_cell.length_c   1.000
_cell.angle_alpha   90.00
_cell.angle_beta   90.00
_cell.angle_gamma   90.00
#
_symmetry.space_group_name_H-M   'P 1'
#
loop_
_entity.id
_entity.type
_entity.pdbx_description
1 polymer ?
#
loop_
_entity_poly.entity_id
_entity_poly.type
_entity_poly.pdbx_seq_one_letter_code
_entity_poly.pdbx_strand_id
1 'polypeptide(L)'
;LSVTEEPSAPKIPDGDKVDFDDIQKKRQNKDLVELQALIDAHFECRKKEEEELISLKERIEKRRAERAEQQRSRAEKDKERQARREEERLRKEEADAKKRADEDAKKKSALSSMGSQYSSYLQKADSKRGGKKQTEREKKKKILADRRKPLNIDHLNEDKLRSKATELWDWLYQLEAEKFEHIEKLKRQKYEVRELSNDHLHNTTSVKLFYFMFHHGLHLFY
;
A
#
# COMPACT_ATOMS: atom_id res chain seq x y z
N LEU A 1 97.89 -19.69 78.10
CA LEU A 1 96.55 -19.03 78.20
C LEU A 1 96.52 -17.95 77.12
N SER A 2 96.23 -18.27 75.86
CA SER A 2 94.90 -18.49 75.25
C SER A 2 94.05 -17.21 75.11
N VAL A 3 94.09 -16.64 73.89
CA VAL A 3 92.98 -16.13 73.04
C VAL A 3 92.22 -14.90 73.61
N THR A 4 92.00 -13.81 72.89
CA THR A 4 91.13 -13.70 71.69
C THR A 4 91.40 -12.40 70.91
N GLU A 5 91.69 -12.51 69.61
CA GLU A 5 91.50 -11.43 68.64
C GLU A 5 90.00 -11.09 68.55
N GLU A 6 89.67 -9.80 68.65
CA GLU A 6 88.30 -9.34 68.38
C GLU A 6 87.99 -9.43 66.88
N PRO A 7 86.82 -9.98 66.49
CA PRO A 7 86.38 -9.91 65.10
C PRO A 7 85.87 -8.51 64.78
N SER A 8 86.60 -7.76 63.97
CA SER A 8 86.11 -6.52 63.35
C SER A 8 84.86 -6.84 62.52
N ALA A 9 83.74 -6.23 62.88
CA ALA A 9 82.46 -6.39 62.21
C ALA A 9 82.59 -6.10 60.69
N PRO A 10 81.94 -6.90 59.82
CA PRO A 10 81.91 -6.64 58.38
C PRO A 10 81.32 -5.25 58.10
N LYS A 11 82.06 -4.39 57.40
CA LYS A 11 81.53 -3.14 56.84
C LYS A 11 80.42 -3.50 55.87
N ILE A 12 79.18 -3.35 56.33
CA ILE A 12 78.00 -3.35 55.46
C ILE A 12 78.24 -2.23 54.44
N PRO A 13 78.17 -2.49 53.13
CA PRO A 13 78.32 -1.44 52.12
C PRO A 13 77.28 -0.37 52.43
N ASP A 14 77.74 0.89 52.48
CA ASP A 14 76.88 2.06 52.70
C ASP A 14 75.71 1.96 51.72
N GLY A 15 74.55 1.54 52.25
CA GLY A 15 73.33 1.50 51.50
C GLY A 15 73.02 2.93 51.10
N ASP A 16 72.97 3.17 49.78
CA ASP A 16 72.45 4.40 49.21
C ASP A 16 71.26 4.84 50.04
N LYS A 17 71.41 5.95 50.75
CA LYS A 17 70.35 6.50 51.60
C LYS A 17 69.17 6.75 50.68
N VAL A 18 68.15 5.90 50.79
CA VAL A 18 66.93 6.02 50.03
C VAL A 18 66.31 7.37 50.42
N ASP A 19 66.37 8.33 49.51
CA ASP A 19 65.85 9.67 49.74
C ASP A 19 64.32 9.60 49.68
N PHE A 20 63.69 9.65 50.85
CA PHE A 20 62.24 9.56 50.99
C PHE A 20 61.51 10.70 50.27
N ASP A 21 62.14 11.88 50.15
CA ASP A 21 61.59 13.01 49.40
C ASP A 21 61.61 12.73 47.89
N ASP A 22 62.65 12.06 47.38
CA ASP A 22 62.73 11.64 45.97
C ASP A 22 61.67 10.56 45.65
N ILE A 23 61.44 9.61 46.56
CA ILE A 23 60.38 8.60 46.41
C ILE A 23 58.99 9.27 46.36
N GLN A 24 58.75 10.25 47.24
CA GLN A 24 57.48 10.96 47.28
C GLN A 24 57.24 11.82 46.04
N LYS A 25 58.27 12.54 45.56
CA LYS A 25 58.21 13.28 44.28
C LYS A 25 57.99 12.37 43.08
N LYS A 26 58.69 11.23 43.01
CA LYS A 26 58.50 10.24 41.95
C LYS A 26 57.09 9.65 41.94
N ARG A 27 56.51 9.40 43.11
CA ARG A 27 55.11 8.98 43.25
C ARG A 27 54.15 10.04 42.74
N GLN A 28 54.28 11.28 43.22
CA GLN A 28 53.43 12.39 42.76
C GLN A 28 53.52 12.62 41.26
N ASN A 29 54.72 12.60 40.69
CA ASN A 29 54.92 12.74 39.24
C ASN A 29 54.29 11.58 38.47
N LYS A 30 54.40 10.35 38.97
CA LYS A 30 53.75 9.18 38.37
C LYS A 30 52.22 9.34 38.39
N ASP A 31 51.65 9.70 39.53
CA ASP A 31 50.21 9.86 39.69
C ASP A 31 49.68 10.99 38.78
N LEU A 32 50.43 12.09 38.63
CA LEU A 32 50.08 13.18 37.71
C LEU A 32 50.13 12.75 36.24
N VAL A 33 51.14 11.97 35.85
CA VAL A 33 51.26 11.44 34.47
C VAL A 33 50.15 10.43 34.18
N GLU A 34 49.85 9.53 35.12
CA GLU A 34 48.75 8.58 34.98
C GLU A 34 47.39 9.29 34.90
N LEU A 35 47.19 10.32 35.71
CA LEU A 35 45.97 11.12 35.66
C LEU A 35 45.82 11.85 34.32
N GLN A 36 46.90 12.45 33.80
CA GLN A 36 46.88 13.10 32.48
C GLN A 36 46.59 12.08 31.38
N ALA A 37 47.21 10.90 31.42
CA ALA A 37 46.97 9.84 30.44
C ALA A 37 45.52 9.33 30.48
N LEU A 38 44.90 9.22 31.67
CA LEU A 38 43.50 8.85 31.81
C LEU A 38 42.55 9.93 31.26
N ILE A 39 42.87 11.20 31.51
CA ILE A 39 42.12 12.34 30.98
C ILE A 39 42.16 12.32 29.44
N ASP A 40 43.35 12.22 28.87
CA ASP A 40 43.54 12.21 27.41
C ASP A 40 42.86 10.99 26.76
N ALA A 41 43.00 9.81 27.37
CA ALA A 41 42.33 8.60 26.90
C ALA A 41 40.80 8.73 26.95
N HIS A 42 40.24 9.37 27.98
CA HIS A 42 38.79 9.60 28.07
C HIS A 42 38.30 10.53 26.96
N PHE A 43 38.99 11.65 26.73
CA PHE A 43 38.62 12.60 25.69
C PHE A 43 38.77 12.01 24.28
N GLU A 44 39.87 11.31 24.00
CA GLU A 44 40.10 10.67 22.71
C GLU A 44 39.09 9.54 22.44
N CYS A 45 38.74 8.76 23.48
CA CYS A 45 37.70 7.74 23.35
C CYS A 45 36.34 8.38 23.01
N ARG A 46 35.92 9.38 23.79
CA ARG A 46 34.66 10.10 23.55
C ARG A 46 34.61 10.75 22.17
N LYS A 47 35.70 11.38 21.74
CA LYS A 47 35.80 12.03 20.44
C LYS A 47 35.62 11.03 19.30
N LYS A 48 36.28 9.87 19.37
CA LYS A 48 36.13 8.79 18.38
C LYS A 48 34.70 8.25 18.35
N GLU A 49 34.12 7.99 19.52
CA GLU A 49 32.72 7.53 19.61
C GLU A 49 31.74 8.56 19.02
N GLU A 50 31.96 9.86 19.28
CA GLU A 50 31.14 10.94 18.73
C GLU A 50 31.28 11.05 17.21
N GLU A 51 32.50 10.97 16.67
CA GLU A 51 32.76 10.96 15.23
C GLU A 51 32.10 9.76 14.53
N GLU A 52 32.19 8.56 15.13
CA GLU A 52 31.51 7.36 14.62
C GLU A 52 29.99 7.50 14.66
N LEU A 53 29.45 8.06 15.75
CA LEU A 53 28.02 8.29 15.88
C LEU A 53 27.50 9.31 14.86
N ILE A 54 28.26 10.39 14.62
CA ILE A 54 27.95 11.40 13.60
C ILE A 54 27.96 10.76 12.22
N SER A 55 29.03 10.04 11.86
CA SER A 55 29.15 9.33 10.58
C SER A 55 28.01 8.34 10.35
N LEU A 56 27.62 7.59 11.41
CA LEU A 56 26.50 6.67 11.34
C LEU A 56 25.17 7.39 11.10
N LYS A 57 24.92 8.50 11.82
CA LYS A 57 23.72 9.33 11.66
C LYS A 57 23.64 9.91 10.25
N GLU A 58 24.73 10.46 9.72
CA GLU A 58 24.79 10.97 8.35
C GLU A 58 24.46 9.90 7.32
N ARG A 59 24.99 8.68 7.48
CA ARG A 59 24.70 7.55 6.58
C ARG A 59 23.25 7.07 6.69
N ILE A 60 22.63 7.17 7.85
CA ILE A 60 21.19 6.89 8.03
C ILE A 60 20.36 7.96 7.36
N GLU A 61 20.70 9.23 7.57
CA GLU A 61 19.96 10.37 7.02
C GLU A 61 20.05 10.40 5.50
N LYS A 62 21.23 10.14 4.92
CA LYS A 62 21.41 9.97 3.47
C LYS A 62 20.50 8.89 2.91
N ARG A 63 20.44 7.70 3.55
CA ARG A 63 19.55 6.62 3.12
C ARG A 63 18.07 6.96 3.27
N ARG A 64 17.69 7.75 4.27
CA ARG A 64 16.32 8.26 4.42
C ARG A 64 15.97 9.25 3.31
N ALA A 65 16.86 10.19 3.03
CA ALA A 65 16.71 11.15 1.94
C ALA A 65 16.58 10.46 0.58
N GLU A 66 17.43 9.48 0.27
CA GLU A 66 17.36 8.69 -0.96
C GLU A 66 16.02 7.93 -1.10
N ARG A 67 15.52 7.30 -0.02
CA ARG A 67 14.20 6.65 -0.05
C ARG A 67 13.08 7.66 -0.28
N ALA A 68 13.13 8.82 0.39
CA ALA A 68 12.13 9.88 0.24
C ALA A 68 12.14 10.46 -1.18
N GLU A 69 13.31 10.60 -1.80
CA GLU A 69 13.45 11.04 -3.19
C GLU A 69 12.93 9.98 -4.17
N GLN A 70 13.27 8.71 -3.98
CA GLN A 70 12.72 7.62 -4.79
C GLN A 70 11.18 7.59 -4.72
N GLN A 71 10.61 7.82 -3.54
CA GLN A 71 9.16 7.87 -3.37
C GLN A 71 8.53 9.08 -4.05
N ARG A 72 9.17 10.26 -3.97
CA ARG A 72 8.74 11.47 -4.72
C ARG A 72 8.80 11.25 -6.23
N SER A 73 9.89 10.70 -6.74
CA SER A 73 10.04 10.39 -8.17
C SER A 73 8.99 9.38 -8.67
N ARG A 74 8.69 8.33 -7.88
CA ARG A 74 7.61 7.39 -8.20
C ARG A 74 6.24 8.07 -8.21
N ALA A 75 5.94 8.88 -7.19
CA ALA A 75 4.67 9.61 -7.11
C ALA A 75 4.49 10.60 -8.26
N GLU A 76 5.56 11.29 -8.67
CA GLU A 76 5.56 12.20 -9.81
C GLU A 76 5.31 11.47 -11.13
N LYS A 77 6.04 10.38 -11.40
CA LYS A 77 5.79 9.53 -12.59
C LYS A 77 4.38 8.96 -12.62
N ASP A 78 3.82 8.60 -11.47
CA ASP A 78 2.44 8.11 -11.38
C ASP A 78 1.43 9.21 -11.69
N LYS A 79 1.65 10.42 -11.14
CA LYS A 79 0.84 11.60 -11.41
C LYS A 79 0.90 12.00 -12.88
N GLU A 80 2.08 12.01 -13.50
CA GLU A 80 2.27 12.30 -14.92
C GLU A 80 1.53 11.28 -15.80
N ARG A 81 1.67 9.97 -15.50
CA ARG A 81 0.93 8.92 -16.22
C ARG A 81 -0.58 9.06 -16.07
N GLN A 82 -1.06 9.55 -14.93
CA GLN A 82 -2.48 9.80 -14.70
C GLN A 82 -2.95 11.04 -15.46
N ALA A 83 -2.19 12.13 -15.42
CA ALA A 83 -2.45 13.36 -16.16
C ALA A 83 -2.50 13.12 -17.67
N ARG A 84 -1.55 12.36 -18.24
CA ARG A 84 -1.55 12.01 -19.67
C ARG A 84 -2.81 11.23 -20.09
N ARG A 85 -3.29 10.31 -19.26
CA ARG A 85 -4.53 9.56 -19.53
C ARG A 85 -5.77 10.45 -19.45
N GLU A 86 -5.76 11.40 -18.53
CA GLU A 86 -6.85 12.36 -18.37
C GLU A 86 -6.88 13.38 -19.52
N GLU A 87 -5.74 13.88 -19.94
CA GLU A 87 -5.59 14.77 -21.09
C GLU A 87 -6.00 14.09 -22.41
N GLU A 88 -5.59 12.82 -22.63
CA GLU A 88 -6.03 12.05 -23.79
C GLU A 88 -7.55 11.81 -23.77
N ARG A 89 -8.11 11.55 -22.59
CA ARG A 89 -9.56 11.44 -22.41
C ARG A 89 -10.26 12.76 -22.71
N LEU A 90 -9.76 13.88 -22.19
CA LEU A 90 -10.32 15.21 -22.43
C LEU A 90 -10.26 15.58 -23.91
N ARG A 91 -9.12 15.36 -24.57
CA ARG A 91 -8.96 15.60 -26.02
C ARG A 91 -9.92 14.75 -26.86
N LYS A 92 -10.15 13.50 -26.46
CA LYS A 92 -11.13 12.63 -27.12
C LYS A 92 -12.57 13.08 -26.85
N GLU A 93 -12.88 13.51 -25.62
CA GLU A 93 -14.19 14.03 -25.25
C GLU A 93 -14.50 15.36 -25.97
N GLU A 94 -13.50 16.23 -26.14
CA GLU A 94 -13.62 17.47 -26.91
C GLU A 94 -13.79 17.21 -28.42
N ALA A 95 -13.04 16.24 -28.98
CA ALA A 95 -13.21 15.83 -30.38
C ALA A 95 -14.57 15.17 -30.64
N ASP A 96 -15.05 14.31 -29.72
CA ASP A 96 -16.37 13.69 -29.81
C ASP A 96 -17.49 14.71 -29.59
N ALA A 97 -17.30 15.71 -28.72
CA ALA A 97 -18.23 16.82 -28.52
C ALA A 97 -18.33 17.70 -29.77
N LYS A 98 -17.20 18.06 -30.39
CA LYS A 98 -17.17 18.83 -31.64
C LYS A 98 -17.83 18.06 -32.79
N LYS A 99 -17.50 16.77 -32.95
CA LYS A 99 -18.15 15.90 -33.95
C LYS A 99 -19.65 15.76 -33.69
N ARG A 100 -20.07 15.67 -32.42
CA ARG A 100 -21.50 15.65 -32.05
C ARG A 100 -22.20 16.96 -32.37
N ALA A 101 -21.56 18.10 -32.15
CA ALA A 101 -22.13 19.40 -32.51
C ALA A 101 -22.29 19.54 -34.03
N ASP A 102 -21.30 19.11 -34.81
CA ASP A 102 -21.37 19.12 -36.28
C ASP A 102 -22.43 18.15 -36.83
N GLU A 103 -22.55 16.96 -36.23
CA GLU A 103 -23.61 15.99 -36.57
C GLU A 103 -25.00 16.48 -36.18
N ASP A 104 -25.17 17.18 -35.05
CA ASP A 104 -26.46 17.76 -34.67
C ASP A 104 -26.83 18.95 -35.54
N ALA A 105 -25.86 19.77 -35.95
CA ALA A 105 -26.10 20.84 -36.92
C ALA A 105 -26.53 20.26 -38.28
N LYS A 106 -25.84 19.21 -38.76
CA LYS A 106 -26.21 18.49 -39.98
C LYS A 106 -27.54 17.75 -39.85
N LYS A 107 -27.84 17.12 -38.71
CA LYS A 107 -29.12 16.45 -38.46
C LYS A 107 -30.25 17.43 -38.31
N LYS A 108 -30.07 18.58 -37.66
CA LYS A 108 -31.07 19.64 -37.59
C LYS A 108 -31.37 20.20 -38.99
N SER A 109 -30.33 20.36 -39.81
CA SER A 109 -30.49 20.72 -41.23
C SER A 109 -31.22 19.63 -42.04
N ALA A 110 -30.92 18.34 -41.81
CA ALA A 110 -31.54 17.22 -42.53
C ALA A 110 -32.95 16.83 -42.02
N LEU A 111 -33.23 17.00 -40.73
CA LEU A 111 -34.53 16.72 -40.10
C LEU A 111 -35.57 17.79 -40.42
N SER A 112 -35.17 19.00 -40.83
CA SER A 112 -36.07 19.92 -41.53
C SER A 112 -36.49 19.41 -42.91
N SER A 113 -35.82 18.37 -43.46
CA SER A 113 -36.06 17.88 -44.82
C SER A 113 -36.69 16.49 -44.92
N MET A 114 -36.61 15.62 -43.89
CA MET A 114 -37.08 14.23 -43.98
C MET A 114 -37.65 13.74 -42.63
N GLY A 115 -38.96 13.47 -42.59
CA GLY A 115 -39.73 13.25 -41.38
C GLY A 115 -39.65 11.86 -40.70
N SER A 116 -40.22 11.84 -39.49
CA SER A 116 -40.75 10.76 -38.63
C SER A 116 -39.95 9.46 -38.34
N GLN A 117 -39.22 8.86 -39.29
CA GLN A 117 -38.58 7.55 -39.05
C GLN A 117 -37.25 7.61 -38.26
N TYR A 118 -36.67 8.79 -38.07
CA TYR A 118 -35.37 8.99 -37.40
C TYR A 118 -35.46 9.03 -35.86
N SER A 119 -36.67 9.16 -35.31
CA SER A 119 -36.91 9.35 -33.86
C SER A 119 -36.45 8.17 -32.99
N SER A 120 -36.55 6.93 -33.50
CA SER A 120 -36.12 5.71 -32.78
C SER A 120 -34.59 5.60 -32.63
N TYR A 121 -33.82 6.05 -33.63
CA TYR A 121 -32.36 5.98 -33.62
C TYR A 121 -31.75 7.03 -32.67
N LEU A 122 -32.41 8.19 -32.54
CA LEU A 122 -31.99 9.25 -31.62
C LEU A 122 -32.11 8.84 -30.15
N GLN A 123 -33.17 8.14 -29.74
CA GLN A 123 -33.33 7.63 -28.36
C GLN A 123 -32.18 6.70 -27.91
N LYS A 124 -31.67 5.85 -28.82
CA LYS A 124 -30.49 5.00 -28.57
C LYS A 124 -29.17 5.77 -28.56
N ALA A 125 -29.07 6.84 -29.35
CA ALA A 125 -27.90 7.71 -29.38
C ALA A 125 -27.84 8.66 -28.16
N ASP A 126 -29.00 9.12 -27.67
CA ASP A 126 -29.13 10.02 -26.52
C ASP A 126 -28.77 9.32 -25.19
N SER A 127 -29.14 8.04 -25.06
CA SER A 127 -28.72 7.18 -23.94
C SER A 127 -27.19 6.99 -23.86
N LYS A 128 -26.46 7.24 -24.96
CA LYS A 128 -24.99 7.28 -25.03
C LYS A 128 -24.41 8.72 -24.95
N ARG A 129 -25.25 9.76 -24.94
CA ARG A 129 -24.86 11.18 -25.04
C ARG A 129 -24.77 11.92 -23.71
N GLY A 130 -25.53 11.52 -22.69
CA GLY A 130 -25.34 11.98 -21.31
C GLY A 130 -24.01 11.48 -20.74
N GLY A 131 -23.26 12.38 -20.07
CA GLY A 131 -21.87 12.21 -19.61
C GLY A 131 -21.48 10.78 -19.25
N LYS A 132 -20.33 10.33 -19.77
CA LYS A 132 -19.80 8.96 -19.74
C LYS A 132 -20.18 8.28 -18.42
N LYS A 133 -21.31 7.57 -18.41
CA LYS A 133 -21.75 6.83 -17.23
C LYS A 133 -20.58 5.93 -16.86
N GLN A 134 -20.06 6.13 -15.65
CA GLN A 134 -18.92 5.37 -15.16
C GLN A 134 -19.20 3.91 -15.45
N THR A 135 -18.32 3.28 -16.21
CA THR A 135 -18.56 1.91 -16.67
C THR A 135 -18.67 1.01 -15.45
N GLU A 136 -19.46 -0.06 -15.52
CA GLU A 136 -19.56 -1.02 -14.40
C GLU A 136 -18.18 -1.56 -13.98
N ARG A 137 -17.23 -1.61 -14.93
CA ARG A 137 -15.81 -1.93 -14.67
C ARG A 137 -15.12 -0.88 -13.79
N GLU A 138 -15.31 0.41 -14.08
CA GLU A 138 -14.74 1.50 -13.30
C GLU A 138 -15.39 1.60 -11.91
N LYS A 139 -16.72 1.41 -11.81
CA LYS A 139 -17.42 1.35 -10.53
C LYS A 139 -16.91 0.20 -9.67
N LYS A 140 -16.81 -1.01 -10.23
CA LYS A 140 -16.25 -2.18 -9.54
C LYS A 140 -14.82 -1.90 -9.06
N LYS A 141 -13.98 -1.29 -9.90
CA LYS A 141 -12.60 -0.95 -9.52
C LYS A 141 -12.58 0.07 -8.37
N LYS A 142 -13.42 1.10 -8.42
CA LYS A 142 -13.56 2.09 -7.34
C LYS A 142 -13.99 1.42 -6.03
N ILE A 143 -15.06 0.64 -6.05
CA ILE A 143 -15.59 -0.05 -4.85
C ILE A 143 -14.54 -0.99 -4.24
N LEU A 144 -13.81 -1.75 -5.06
CA LEU A 144 -12.76 -2.65 -4.56
C LEU A 144 -11.56 -1.88 -4.00
N ALA A 145 -11.22 -0.72 -4.57
CA ALA A 145 -10.19 0.15 -4.03
C ALA A 145 -10.62 0.75 -2.68
N ASP A 146 -11.87 1.22 -2.58
CA ASP A 146 -12.44 1.78 -1.34
C ASP A 146 -12.51 0.73 -0.21
N ARG A 147 -12.79 -0.55 -0.54
CA ARG A 147 -12.78 -1.67 0.41
C ARG A 147 -11.38 -2.11 0.85
N ARG A 148 -10.33 -1.77 0.08
CA ARG A 148 -8.98 -2.25 0.34
C ARG A 148 -8.29 -1.34 1.36
N LYS A 149 -8.18 -1.84 2.60
CA LYS A 149 -7.41 -1.16 3.65
C LYS A 149 -5.90 -1.28 3.36
N PRO A 150 -5.13 -0.17 3.37
CA PRO A 150 -3.68 -0.25 3.22
C PRO A 150 -3.08 -1.01 4.41
N LEU A 151 -2.16 -1.92 4.13
CA LEU A 151 -1.50 -2.73 5.15
C LEU A 151 -0.19 -2.06 5.53
N ASN A 152 -0.07 -1.60 6.77
CA ASN A 152 1.16 -1.03 7.30
C ASN A 152 1.70 -1.94 8.42
N ILE A 153 2.71 -2.74 8.09
CA ILE A 153 3.26 -3.78 8.99
C ILE A 153 4.76 -3.60 9.31
N ASP A 154 5.45 -2.70 8.62
CA ASP A 154 6.92 -2.59 8.65
C ASP A 154 7.51 -2.14 9.99
N HIS A 155 6.67 -1.65 10.90
CA HIS A 155 7.06 -1.09 12.19
C HIS A 155 6.33 -1.75 13.37
N LEU A 156 5.70 -2.92 13.15
CA LEU A 156 4.98 -3.67 14.18
C LEU A 156 5.90 -4.69 14.88
N ASN A 157 5.69 -4.87 16.19
CA ASN A 157 6.32 -5.92 16.99
C ASN A 157 5.64 -7.29 16.76
N GLU A 158 6.30 -8.39 17.12
CA GLU A 158 5.84 -9.77 16.87
C GLU A 158 4.41 -10.03 17.39
N ASP A 159 4.10 -9.66 18.62
CA ASP A 159 2.76 -9.85 19.19
C ASP A 159 1.67 -9.10 18.39
N LYS A 160 1.98 -7.89 17.94
CA LYS A 160 1.06 -7.09 17.11
C LYS A 160 0.90 -7.67 15.72
N LEU A 161 1.95 -8.26 15.16
CA LEU A 161 1.89 -8.98 13.88
C LEU A 161 1.00 -10.22 13.98
N ARG A 162 1.08 -10.97 15.09
CA ARG A 162 0.18 -12.11 15.35
C ARG A 162 -1.27 -11.68 15.42
N SER A 163 -1.59 -10.63 16.19
CA SER A 163 -2.95 -10.08 16.23
C SER A 163 -3.43 -9.61 14.86
N LYS A 164 -2.56 -8.97 14.07
CA LYS A 164 -2.92 -8.48 12.73
C LYS A 164 -3.16 -9.62 11.74
N ALA A 165 -2.42 -10.72 11.85
CA ALA A 165 -2.64 -11.92 11.06
C ALA A 165 -4.01 -12.55 11.36
N THR A 166 -4.39 -12.63 12.64
CA THR A 166 -5.73 -13.11 13.04
C THR A 166 -6.83 -12.22 12.48
N GLU A 167 -6.72 -10.89 12.59
CA GLU A 167 -7.71 -9.94 12.03
C GLU A 167 -7.88 -10.11 10.51
N LEU A 168 -6.77 -10.30 9.78
CA LEU A 168 -6.82 -10.52 8.33
C LEU A 168 -7.44 -11.88 7.97
N TRP A 169 -7.20 -12.90 8.79
CA TRP A 169 -7.80 -14.22 8.63
C TRP A 169 -9.31 -14.18 8.88
N ASP A 170 -9.76 -13.53 9.96
CA ASP A 170 -11.19 -13.34 10.24
C ASP A 170 -11.87 -12.56 9.11
N TRP A 171 -11.22 -11.52 8.60
CA TRP A 171 -11.74 -10.76 7.46
C TRP A 171 -11.84 -11.60 6.19
N LEU A 172 -10.85 -12.44 5.90
CA LEU A 172 -10.90 -13.37 4.77
C LEU A 172 -12.05 -14.37 4.92
N TYR A 173 -12.19 -14.94 6.11
CA TYR A 173 -13.24 -15.90 6.42
C TYR A 173 -14.64 -15.30 6.24
N GLN A 174 -14.85 -14.07 6.72
CA GLN A 174 -16.10 -13.34 6.52
C GLN A 174 -16.42 -13.15 5.03
N LEU A 175 -15.43 -12.73 4.22
CA LEU A 175 -15.62 -12.54 2.78
C LEU A 175 -15.95 -13.85 2.05
N GLU A 176 -15.38 -14.97 2.49
CA GLU A 176 -15.65 -16.29 1.94
C GLU A 176 -17.07 -16.77 2.28
N ALA A 177 -17.53 -16.53 3.50
CA ALA A 177 -18.91 -16.80 3.91
C ALA A 177 -19.92 -15.97 3.09
N GLU A 178 -19.71 -14.66 2.94
CA GLU A 178 -20.55 -13.78 2.11
C GLU A 178 -20.60 -14.25 0.65
N LYS A 179 -19.45 -14.65 0.10
CA LYS A 179 -19.36 -15.20 -1.26
C LYS A 179 -20.17 -16.49 -1.39
N PHE A 180 -20.09 -17.40 -0.41
CA PHE A 180 -20.84 -18.64 -0.41
C PHE A 180 -22.35 -18.38 -0.41
N GLU A 181 -22.83 -17.51 0.48
CA GLU A 181 -24.25 -17.13 0.55
C GLU A 181 -24.74 -16.56 -0.79
N HIS A 182 -23.96 -15.67 -1.42
CA HIS A 182 -24.28 -15.12 -2.73
C HIS A 182 -24.33 -16.19 -3.84
N ILE A 183 -23.45 -17.19 -3.80
CA ILE A 183 -23.46 -18.29 -4.76
C ILE A 183 -24.72 -19.12 -4.61
N GLU A 184 -25.09 -19.50 -3.39
CA GLU A 184 -26.31 -20.29 -3.12
C GLU A 184 -27.57 -19.51 -3.50
N LYS A 185 -27.63 -18.22 -3.16
CA LYS A 185 -28.72 -17.33 -3.58
C LYS A 185 -28.83 -17.25 -5.10
N LEU A 186 -27.72 -17.12 -5.82
CA LEU A 186 -27.72 -17.08 -7.27
C LEU A 186 -28.19 -18.41 -7.89
N LYS A 187 -27.81 -19.56 -7.31
CA LYS A 187 -28.31 -20.87 -7.75
C LYS A 187 -29.83 -20.95 -7.61
N ARG A 188 -30.37 -20.54 -6.46
CA ARG A 188 -31.82 -20.50 -6.21
C ARG A 188 -32.54 -19.58 -7.20
N GLN A 189 -32.05 -18.36 -7.38
CA GLN A 189 -32.64 -17.41 -8.34
C GLN A 189 -32.63 -17.94 -9.77
N LYS A 190 -31.56 -18.64 -10.20
CA LYS A 190 -31.53 -19.28 -11.51
C LYS A 190 -32.60 -20.36 -11.68
N TYR A 191 -32.90 -21.11 -10.63
CA TYR A 191 -33.98 -22.09 -10.64
C TYR A 191 -35.35 -21.40 -10.75
N GLU A 192 -35.62 -20.42 -9.88
CA GLU A 192 -36.88 -19.65 -9.89
C GLU A 192 -37.13 -18.98 -11.25
N VAL A 193 -36.10 -18.39 -11.87
CA VAL A 193 -36.22 -17.78 -13.21
C VAL A 193 -36.55 -18.83 -14.28
N ARG A 194 -35.98 -20.04 -14.20
CA ARG A 194 -36.27 -21.12 -15.15
C ARG A 194 -37.71 -21.61 -15.01
N GLU A 195 -38.17 -21.80 -13.77
CA GLU A 195 -39.54 -22.21 -13.46
C GLU A 195 -40.54 -21.19 -13.98
N LEU A 196 -40.38 -19.92 -13.63
CA LEU A 196 -41.23 -18.82 -14.12
C LEU A 196 -41.23 -18.71 -15.65
N SER A 197 -40.08 -18.93 -16.29
CA SER A 197 -39.99 -18.95 -17.75
C SER A 197 -40.77 -20.12 -18.36
N ASN A 198 -40.72 -21.30 -17.74
CA ASN A 198 -41.50 -22.45 -18.17
C ASN A 198 -43.00 -22.23 -17.96
N ASP A 199 -43.41 -21.69 -16.82
CA ASP A 199 -44.82 -21.39 -16.53
C ASP A 199 -45.38 -20.37 -17.52
N HIS A 200 -44.60 -19.34 -17.86
CA HIS A 200 -44.97 -18.38 -18.89
C HIS A 200 -45.11 -19.03 -20.28
N LEU A 201 -44.22 -19.95 -20.64
CA LEU A 201 -44.30 -20.70 -21.91
C LEU A 201 -45.52 -21.62 -21.96
N HIS A 202 -45.83 -22.35 -20.88
CA HIS A 202 -47.00 -23.21 -20.82
C HIS A 202 -48.30 -22.39 -20.91
N ASN A 203 -48.40 -21.28 -20.17
CA ASN A 203 -49.57 -20.42 -20.20
C ASN A 203 -49.77 -19.80 -21.60
N THR A 204 -48.72 -19.25 -22.21
CA THR A 204 -48.81 -18.69 -23.57
C THR A 204 -49.11 -19.74 -24.64
N THR A 205 -48.62 -20.98 -24.49
CA THR A 205 -48.92 -22.09 -25.41
C THR A 205 -50.36 -22.54 -25.26
N SER A 206 -50.85 -22.71 -24.03
CA SER A 206 -52.25 -23.05 -23.75
C SER A 206 -53.22 -21.99 -24.27
N VAL A 207 -52.90 -20.71 -24.11
CA VAL A 207 -53.72 -19.60 -24.65
C VAL A 207 -53.70 -19.60 -26.18
N LYS A 208 -52.55 -19.84 -26.81
CA LYS A 208 -52.45 -19.94 -28.28
C LYS A 208 -53.19 -21.15 -28.83
N LEU A 209 -53.10 -22.30 -28.15
CA LEU A 209 -53.82 -23.51 -28.52
C LEU A 209 -55.33 -23.30 -28.40
N PHE A 210 -55.79 -22.70 -27.29
CA PHE A 210 -57.20 -22.35 -27.09
C PHE A 210 -57.69 -21.38 -28.18
N TYR A 211 -56.92 -20.34 -28.50
CA TYR A 211 -57.27 -19.39 -29.55
C TYR A 211 -57.31 -20.05 -30.93
N PHE A 212 -56.35 -20.93 -31.24
CA PHE A 212 -56.32 -21.70 -32.49
C PHE A 212 -57.53 -22.63 -32.62
N MET A 213 -57.88 -23.36 -31.55
CA MET A 213 -59.03 -24.25 -31.53
C MET A 213 -60.36 -23.48 -31.65
N PHE A 214 -60.47 -22.32 -30.99
CA PHE A 214 -61.62 -21.42 -31.11
C PHE A 214 -61.79 -20.87 -32.55
N HIS A 215 -60.69 -20.43 -33.18
CA HIS A 215 -60.74 -19.84 -34.52
C HIS A 215 -60.95 -20.86 -35.65
N HIS A 216 -60.53 -22.12 -35.47
CA HIS A 216 -60.70 -23.20 -36.44
C HIS A 216 -61.94 -24.06 -36.18
N GLY A 217 -62.81 -23.68 -35.23
CA GLY A 217 -64.09 -24.35 -35.01
C GLY A 217 -63.99 -25.78 -34.46
N LEU A 218 -62.84 -26.15 -33.87
CA LEU A 218 -62.67 -27.42 -33.15
C LEU A 218 -63.39 -27.30 -31.80
N HIS A 219 -64.71 -27.51 -31.80
CA HIS A 219 -65.48 -27.66 -30.57
C HIS A 219 -64.95 -28.92 -29.85
N LEU A 220 -64.26 -28.77 -28.72
CA LEU A 220 -64.04 -29.89 -27.80
C LEU A 220 -65.43 -30.36 -27.39
N PHE A 221 -65.87 -31.51 -27.94
CA PHE A 221 -66.83 -32.34 -27.25
C PHE A 221 -66.16 -32.81 -25.94
N TYR A 222 -66.91 -32.65 -24.85
CA TYR A 222 -66.57 -32.98 -23.47
C TYR A 222 -65.71 -34.23 -23.29
#